data_AF-A0A2E6VE57-F1
#
_entry.id   AF-A0A2E6VE57-F1
#
_cell.length_a   1.000
_cell.length_b   1.000
_cell.length_c   1.000
_cell.angle_alpha   90.00
_cell.angle_beta   90.00
_cell.angle_gamma   90.00
#
_symmetry.space_group_name_H-M   'P 1'
#
loop_
_entity.id
_entity.type
_entity.pdbx_description
1 polymer ?
#
loop_
_entity_poly.entity_id
_entity_poly.type
_entity_poly.pdbx_seq_one_letter_code
_entity_poly.pdbx_strand_id
1 'polypeptide(L)'
;MYSIQVDAQLYEGSNGDGYTDRLISSITLTNLSLDILYEGSNGDGFSSKLLPAITLNNTPLTILYEGGNSDGFDKKILSATTLDNTQLIVLYEGSNGDGFSNRILSATTLDNTSLSALYNGGNGDGFDIKILLATTLDNTSLVVLYEGGNGDGFDIKALNATTLENTTLAILYAGGNGDGFSLNQEIVYLDPNQLVDLLLNIKVILQGPSLSPITPNLMNDDLRSNAYIPSISPYSDLLAINPNVFNTGGATGNGNPEDDIVDWVWLEIRSNTDNTNVINSRSALLQRDGDIVDLDGLSNIIIEGLTDNYFVVVNHRNHLGIMTNNPIGLSSSLTTLNFTNNTTPTFGNNAQVLLNNGSMAMWAGDANGDNNIRFSGSDNDANVIKDLVLMDPLNILNLLTFSSPGYFNDDINMDGNTKFSGVNNDSNIIKDNVLSFPLNILNLATFTIQETVPEEN
;
A
#
# COMPACT_ATOMS: atom_id res chain seq x y z
N MET A 1 28.84 -49.37 -13.28
CA MET A 1 29.59 -48.98 -12.06
C MET A 1 30.97 -48.49 -12.47
N TYR A 2 31.09 -47.18 -12.67
CA TYR A 2 32.28 -46.41 -12.31
C TYR A 2 31.70 -45.15 -11.68
N SER A 3 31.64 -45.12 -10.34
CA SER A 3 31.41 -43.88 -9.61
C SER A 3 32.73 -43.12 -9.65
N ILE A 4 32.81 -42.08 -10.47
CA ILE A 4 33.80 -41.04 -10.24
C ILE A 4 33.26 -40.24 -9.06
N GLN A 5 33.85 -40.48 -7.89
CA GLN A 5 33.78 -39.55 -6.78
C GLN A 5 34.79 -38.45 -7.15
N VAL A 6 34.29 -37.32 -7.69
CA VAL A 6 35.13 -36.14 -7.87
C VAL A 6 35.33 -35.56 -6.48
N ASP A 7 36.57 -35.54 -5.98
CA ASP A 7 36.90 -34.75 -4.79
C ASP A 7 36.67 -33.26 -5.11
N ALA A 8 35.72 -32.66 -4.37
CA ALA A 8 35.37 -31.26 -4.08
C ALA A 8 35.52 -30.09 -5.09
N GLN A 9 36.32 -30.16 -6.16
CA GLN A 9 36.65 -28.99 -6.99
C GLN A 9 36.74 -29.37 -8.47
N LEU A 10 36.03 -28.64 -9.35
CA LEU A 10 35.99 -28.97 -10.77
C LEU A 10 37.13 -28.32 -11.57
N TYR A 11 37.63 -27.15 -11.14
CA TYR A 11 38.61 -26.37 -11.91
C TYR A 11 39.50 -25.46 -11.06
N GLU A 12 40.82 -25.68 -11.15
CA GLU A 12 41.88 -24.81 -10.61
C GLU A 12 42.54 -23.98 -11.75
N GLY A 13 43.01 -22.77 -11.45
CA GLY A 13 43.82 -21.94 -12.37
C GLY A 13 45.31 -22.32 -12.35
N SER A 14 46.07 -21.94 -13.39
CA SER A 14 47.54 -22.11 -13.43
C SER A 14 48.28 -20.92 -12.81
N ASN A 15 49.41 -21.18 -12.16
CA ASN A 15 50.28 -20.14 -11.61
C ASN A 15 51.27 -19.60 -12.67
N GLY A 16 51.26 -18.28 -12.92
CA GLY A 16 52.47 -17.52 -13.30
C GLY A 16 52.91 -17.47 -14.77
N ASP A 17 52.03 -17.50 -15.77
CA ASP A 17 52.40 -17.29 -17.19
C ASP A 17 51.96 -15.94 -17.78
N GLY A 18 51.39 -15.06 -16.96
CA GLY A 18 51.14 -13.65 -17.31
C GLY A 18 50.01 -13.41 -18.31
N TYR A 19 49.24 -14.44 -18.68
CA TYR A 19 48.05 -14.33 -19.54
C TYR A 19 47.20 -15.60 -19.48
N THR A 20 45.96 -15.50 -18.98
CA THR A 20 44.96 -16.58 -19.11
C THR A 20 43.68 -16.05 -19.77
N ASP A 21 43.28 -16.65 -20.90
CA ASP A 21 41.96 -16.46 -21.51
C ASP A 21 41.29 -17.83 -21.65
N ARG A 22 40.17 -18.02 -20.95
CA ARG A 22 39.46 -19.30 -20.90
C ARG A 22 38.02 -19.11 -21.35
N LEU A 23 37.74 -19.59 -22.56
CA LEU A 23 36.41 -19.72 -23.13
C LEU A 23 35.90 -21.15 -22.93
N ILE A 24 34.74 -21.29 -22.30
CA ILE A 24 33.99 -22.55 -22.26
C ILE A 24 32.78 -22.38 -23.17
N SER A 25 32.35 -23.39 -23.93
CA SER A 25 31.25 -23.22 -24.90
C SER A 25 29.85 -23.41 -24.31
N SER A 26 29.71 -24.28 -23.30
CA SER A 26 28.52 -24.46 -22.45
C SER A 26 28.77 -25.57 -21.42
N ILE A 27 28.08 -25.52 -20.27
CA ILE A 27 28.11 -26.57 -19.23
C ILE A 27 26.69 -26.90 -18.80
N THR A 28 26.41 -28.20 -18.63
CA THR A 28 25.18 -28.69 -18.00
C THR A 28 25.54 -29.74 -16.96
N LEU A 29 25.20 -29.49 -15.70
CA LEU A 29 25.41 -30.42 -14.58
C LEU A 29 24.06 -30.72 -13.92
N THR A 30 23.83 -31.99 -13.58
CA THR A 30 22.58 -32.45 -12.97
C THR A 30 22.86 -33.44 -11.85
N ASN A 31 22.20 -33.25 -10.70
CA ASN A 31 22.27 -34.16 -9.53
C ASN A 31 23.68 -34.41 -8.97
N LEU A 32 24.51 -33.36 -8.87
CA LEU A 32 25.86 -33.44 -8.30
C LEU A 32 25.96 -32.61 -7.01
N SER A 33 26.91 -32.91 -6.14
CA SER A 33 27.27 -32.05 -5.00
C SER A 33 28.67 -31.53 -5.23
N LEU A 34 28.84 -30.21 -5.21
CA LEU A 34 30.11 -29.52 -5.45
C LEU A 34 30.33 -28.48 -4.36
N ASP A 35 31.56 -28.30 -3.89
CA ASP A 35 31.86 -27.20 -2.97
C ASP A 35 32.11 -25.92 -3.77
N ILE A 36 33.02 -25.99 -4.74
CA ILE A 36 33.39 -24.84 -5.59
C ILE A 36 33.43 -25.29 -7.05
N LEU A 37 32.69 -24.58 -7.92
CA LEU A 37 32.74 -24.88 -9.35
C LEU A 37 33.99 -24.28 -10.01
N TYR A 38 34.42 -23.09 -9.55
CA TYR A 38 35.56 -22.38 -10.09
C TYR A 38 36.34 -21.58 -9.05
N GLU A 39 37.64 -21.85 -8.96
CA GLU A 39 38.59 -21.10 -8.14
C GLU A 39 39.56 -20.31 -9.05
N GLY A 40 39.91 -19.08 -8.66
CA GLY A 40 40.95 -18.27 -9.32
C GLY A 40 42.38 -18.70 -8.96
N SER A 41 43.39 -18.33 -9.76
CA SER A 41 44.81 -18.54 -9.41
C SER A 41 45.50 -17.25 -8.95
N ASN A 42 46.73 -17.37 -8.45
CA ASN A 42 47.54 -16.23 -8.03
C ASN A 42 48.45 -15.74 -9.18
N GLY A 43 48.40 -14.44 -9.50
CA GLY A 43 49.48 -13.72 -10.19
C GLY A 43 49.57 -13.81 -11.72
N ASP A 44 48.45 -13.84 -12.45
CA ASP A 44 48.45 -13.47 -13.86
C ASP A 44 48.36 -11.95 -14.00
N GLY A 45 49.18 -11.33 -14.84
CA GLY A 45 49.14 -9.87 -15.04
C GLY A 45 47.85 -9.36 -15.70
N PHE A 46 46.92 -10.27 -16.05
CA PHE A 46 45.65 -10.04 -16.74
C PHE A 46 44.85 -11.37 -16.80
N SER A 47 43.64 -11.40 -16.21
CA SER A 47 42.68 -12.50 -16.29
C SER A 47 41.42 -12.08 -17.05
N SER A 48 40.98 -12.89 -18.02
CA SER A 48 39.66 -12.77 -18.64
C SER A 48 38.96 -14.12 -18.68
N LYS A 49 37.76 -14.20 -18.09
CA LYS A 49 36.94 -15.40 -18.11
C LYS A 49 35.56 -15.12 -18.66
N LEU A 50 35.22 -15.81 -19.75
CA LEU A 50 33.90 -15.78 -20.38
C LEU A 50 33.24 -17.15 -20.27
N LEU A 51 32.09 -17.18 -19.60
CA LEU A 51 31.26 -18.36 -19.40
C LEU A 51 29.91 -18.16 -20.08
N PRO A 52 29.78 -18.52 -21.37
CA PRO A 52 28.51 -18.59 -22.06
C PRO A 52 27.78 -19.89 -21.70
N ALA A 53 26.60 -19.74 -21.11
CA ALA A 53 25.62 -20.79 -20.84
C ALA A 53 26.05 -21.87 -19.83
N ILE A 54 25.62 -21.71 -18.57
CA ILE A 54 25.70 -22.72 -17.51
C ILE A 54 24.29 -23.13 -17.13
N THR A 55 24.00 -24.44 -17.08
CA THR A 55 22.75 -24.96 -16.53
C THR A 55 23.07 -25.92 -15.38
N LEU A 56 22.72 -25.56 -14.15
CA LEU A 56 22.77 -26.46 -12.99
C LEU A 56 21.35 -26.81 -12.56
N ASN A 57 21.05 -28.09 -12.43
CA ASN A 57 19.76 -28.56 -11.95
C ASN A 57 19.95 -29.54 -10.78
N ASN A 58 19.27 -29.31 -9.65
CA ASN A 58 19.33 -30.15 -8.45
C ASN A 58 20.77 -30.39 -7.96
N THR A 59 21.61 -29.36 -7.96
CA THR A 59 23.05 -29.49 -7.67
C THR A 59 23.42 -28.57 -6.51
N PRO A 60 23.58 -29.04 -5.26
CA PRO A 60 24.07 -28.21 -4.17
C PRO A 60 25.49 -27.69 -4.46
N LEU A 61 25.69 -26.39 -4.27
CA LEU A 61 26.93 -25.68 -4.56
C LEU A 61 27.23 -24.64 -3.46
N THR A 62 28.43 -24.58 -2.92
CA THR A 62 28.76 -23.53 -1.93
C THR A 62 29.07 -22.21 -2.65
N ILE A 63 29.99 -22.24 -3.61
CA ILE A 63 30.41 -21.07 -4.38
C ILE A 63 30.48 -21.40 -5.87
N LEU A 64 29.80 -20.62 -6.72
CA LEU A 64 29.92 -20.79 -8.18
C LEU A 64 31.27 -20.26 -8.68
N TYR A 65 31.71 -19.13 -8.14
CA TYR A 65 32.98 -18.51 -8.51
C TYR A 65 33.67 -17.83 -7.33
N GLU A 66 34.93 -18.22 -7.06
CA GLU A 66 35.83 -17.62 -6.07
C GLU A 66 37.00 -16.90 -6.78
N GLY A 67 37.31 -15.66 -6.37
CA GLY A 67 38.42 -14.85 -6.92
C GLY A 67 39.83 -15.30 -6.51
N GLY A 68 40.87 -14.91 -7.27
CA GLY A 68 42.30 -15.14 -6.98
C GLY A 68 42.99 -13.93 -6.35
N ASN A 69 44.21 -14.07 -5.78
CA ASN A 69 44.92 -12.94 -5.17
C ASN A 69 45.80 -12.16 -6.16
N SER A 70 45.70 -10.82 -6.11
CA SER A 70 46.68 -9.85 -6.63
C SER A 70 47.04 -9.96 -8.12
N ASP A 71 46.12 -9.56 -8.99
CA ASP A 71 46.33 -9.30 -10.42
C ASP A 71 46.05 -7.82 -10.77
N GLY A 72 46.69 -7.34 -11.85
CA GLY A 72 46.64 -5.92 -12.24
C GLY A 72 45.34 -5.49 -12.94
N PHE A 73 44.45 -6.44 -13.25
CA PHE A 73 43.18 -6.25 -13.98
C PHE A 73 42.44 -7.60 -14.12
N ASP A 74 41.17 -7.67 -13.68
CA ASP A 74 40.32 -8.86 -13.83
C ASP A 74 38.98 -8.53 -14.52
N LYS A 75 38.59 -9.34 -15.52
CA LYS A 75 37.30 -9.23 -16.20
C LYS A 75 36.56 -10.56 -16.22
N LYS A 76 35.35 -10.56 -15.63
CA LYS A 76 34.49 -11.74 -15.57
C LYS A 76 33.13 -11.46 -16.17
N ILE A 77 32.78 -12.26 -17.18
CA ILE A 77 31.47 -12.24 -17.81
C ILE A 77 30.82 -13.61 -17.64
N LEU A 78 29.70 -13.63 -16.93
CA LEU A 78 28.80 -14.78 -16.87
C LEU A 78 27.53 -14.44 -17.67
N SER A 79 27.21 -15.24 -18.68
CA SER A 79 26.03 -15.01 -19.53
C SER A 79 25.19 -16.28 -19.69
N ALA A 80 23.87 -16.11 -19.79
CA ALA A 80 22.93 -17.22 -20.05
C ALA A 80 22.96 -18.33 -18.97
N THR A 81 23.05 -17.97 -17.69
CA THR A 81 23.10 -18.96 -16.60
C THR A 81 21.69 -19.32 -16.12
N THR A 82 21.40 -20.62 -15.98
CA THR A 82 20.16 -21.13 -15.41
C THR A 82 20.48 -22.03 -14.22
N LEU A 83 20.12 -21.59 -13.02
CA LEU A 83 20.17 -22.44 -11.82
C LEU A 83 18.74 -22.77 -11.42
N ASP A 84 18.43 -24.06 -11.39
CA ASP A 84 17.11 -24.58 -11.05
C ASP A 84 17.24 -25.53 -9.86
N ASN A 85 16.45 -25.32 -8.80
CA ASN A 85 16.43 -26.15 -7.58
C ASN A 85 17.84 -26.35 -6.98
N THR A 86 18.65 -25.29 -6.95
CA THR A 86 20.04 -25.33 -6.51
C THR A 86 20.17 -24.63 -5.15
N GLN A 87 20.85 -25.24 -4.18
CA GLN A 87 21.25 -24.55 -2.96
C GLN A 87 22.61 -23.91 -3.22
N LEU A 88 22.69 -22.58 -3.21
CA LEU A 88 23.90 -21.82 -3.55
C LEU A 88 24.19 -20.76 -2.49
N ILE A 89 25.30 -20.83 -1.76
CA ILE A 89 25.57 -19.83 -0.70
C ILE A 89 25.96 -18.48 -1.32
N VAL A 90 26.93 -18.46 -2.24
CA VAL A 90 27.39 -17.25 -2.93
C VAL A 90 27.60 -17.51 -4.42
N LEU A 91 27.01 -16.69 -5.30
CA LEU A 91 27.26 -16.79 -6.75
C LEU A 91 28.67 -16.29 -7.11
N TYR A 92 29.10 -15.21 -6.48
CA TYR A 92 30.45 -14.67 -6.66
C TYR A 92 31.04 -14.15 -5.36
N GLU A 93 32.23 -14.63 -5.00
CA GLU A 93 33.03 -14.15 -3.87
C GLU A 93 34.29 -13.41 -4.35
N GLY A 94 34.46 -12.15 -3.91
CA GLY A 94 35.61 -11.31 -4.23
C GLY A 94 36.86 -11.62 -3.39
N SER A 95 38.04 -11.28 -3.92
CA SER A 95 39.34 -11.44 -3.27
C SER A 95 39.97 -10.08 -2.91
N ASN A 96 41.14 -10.09 -2.23
CA ASN A 96 41.83 -8.86 -1.85
C ASN A 96 42.79 -8.36 -2.96
N GLY A 97 42.69 -7.07 -3.31
CA GLY A 97 43.75 -6.33 -3.98
C GLY A 97 43.89 -6.46 -5.51
N ASP A 98 42.79 -6.39 -6.27
CA ASP A 98 42.84 -6.18 -7.73
C ASP A 98 42.86 -4.68 -8.07
N GLY A 99 43.81 -4.27 -8.92
CA GLY A 99 43.96 -2.85 -9.29
C GLY A 99 42.79 -2.28 -10.10
N PHE A 100 41.89 -3.14 -10.58
CA PHE A 100 40.68 -2.84 -11.36
C PHE A 100 39.86 -4.14 -11.56
N SER A 101 38.57 -4.16 -11.19
CA SER A 101 37.64 -5.28 -11.43
C SER A 101 36.50 -4.87 -12.36
N ASN A 102 36.13 -5.70 -13.35
CA ASN A 102 34.90 -5.51 -14.14
C ASN A 102 34.09 -6.81 -14.22
N ARG A 103 32.90 -6.78 -13.61
CA ARG A 103 32.01 -7.94 -13.48
C ARG A 103 30.69 -7.68 -14.20
N ILE A 104 30.35 -8.54 -15.15
CA ILE A 104 29.10 -8.48 -15.90
C ILE A 104 28.37 -9.81 -15.78
N LEU A 105 27.19 -9.79 -15.17
CA LEU A 105 26.25 -10.91 -15.20
C LEU A 105 25.08 -10.54 -16.10
N SER A 106 24.84 -11.34 -17.14
CA SER A 106 23.78 -11.06 -18.12
C SER A 106 22.91 -12.28 -18.40
N ALA A 107 21.62 -12.07 -18.66
CA ALA A 107 20.68 -13.13 -19.06
C ALA A 107 20.69 -14.34 -18.10
N THR A 108 20.60 -14.10 -16.79
CA THR A 108 20.65 -15.17 -15.78
C THR A 108 19.28 -15.44 -15.20
N THR A 109 18.91 -16.71 -15.05
CA THR A 109 17.65 -17.17 -14.44
C THR A 109 17.99 -18.02 -13.23
N LEU A 110 17.60 -17.57 -12.04
CA LEU A 110 17.63 -18.38 -10.81
C LEU A 110 16.19 -18.73 -10.47
N ASP A 111 15.86 -20.02 -10.45
CA ASP A 111 14.53 -20.53 -10.12
C ASP A 111 14.64 -21.52 -8.95
N ASN A 112 13.78 -21.39 -7.95
CA ASN A 112 13.74 -22.23 -6.74
C ASN A 112 15.13 -22.35 -6.04
N THR A 113 15.90 -21.26 -6.03
CA THR A 113 17.27 -21.23 -5.52
C THR A 113 17.30 -20.52 -4.16
N SER A 114 18.09 -21.01 -3.21
CA SER A 114 18.31 -20.31 -1.92
C SER A 114 19.72 -19.77 -1.88
N LEU A 115 19.89 -18.44 -1.67
CA LEU A 115 21.18 -17.76 -1.61
C LEU A 115 21.35 -16.83 -0.40
N SER A 116 22.59 -16.72 0.07
CA SER A 116 22.97 -15.71 1.06
C SER A 116 23.37 -14.40 0.39
N ALA A 117 24.21 -14.45 -0.65
CA ALA A 117 24.60 -13.27 -1.41
C ALA A 117 24.77 -13.58 -2.90
N LEU A 118 24.32 -12.66 -3.78
CA LEU A 118 24.66 -12.75 -5.20
C LEU A 118 26.13 -12.34 -5.43
N TYR A 119 26.58 -11.34 -4.68
CA TYR A 119 27.96 -10.86 -4.71
C TYR A 119 28.44 -10.53 -3.30
N ASN A 120 29.62 -11.04 -2.95
CA ASN A 120 30.37 -10.62 -1.77
C ASN A 120 31.66 -9.88 -2.19
N GLY A 121 31.87 -8.67 -1.69
CA GLY A 121 33.03 -7.83 -2.00
C GLY A 121 34.31 -8.23 -1.24
N GLY A 122 35.48 -8.00 -1.84
CA GLY A 122 36.79 -8.17 -1.19
C GLY A 122 37.36 -6.85 -0.64
N ASN A 123 38.54 -6.86 0.02
CA ASN A 123 39.16 -5.62 0.51
C ASN A 123 40.13 -5.01 -0.51
N GLY A 124 40.04 -3.68 -0.72
CA GLY A 124 41.09 -2.84 -1.30
C GLY A 124 41.25 -2.89 -2.82
N ASP A 125 40.25 -2.43 -3.57
CA ASP A 125 40.31 -2.22 -5.02
C ASP A 125 40.45 -0.73 -5.39
N GLY A 126 41.19 -0.48 -6.47
CA GLY A 126 41.46 0.87 -6.97
C GLY A 126 40.35 1.47 -7.83
N PHE A 127 39.37 0.66 -8.25
CA PHE A 127 38.22 0.98 -9.12
C PHE A 127 37.43 -0.30 -9.43
N ASP A 128 36.11 -0.33 -9.22
CA ASP A 128 35.24 -1.49 -9.53
C ASP A 128 34.02 -1.10 -10.38
N ILE A 129 33.65 -1.97 -11.33
CA ILE A 129 32.41 -1.88 -12.11
C ILE A 129 31.66 -3.21 -12.01
N LYS A 130 30.44 -3.15 -11.46
CA LYS A 130 29.51 -4.27 -11.39
C LYS A 130 28.23 -3.97 -12.17
N ILE A 131 27.95 -4.78 -13.19
CA ILE A 131 26.77 -4.64 -14.06
C ILE A 131 25.96 -5.93 -14.04
N LEU A 132 24.70 -5.83 -13.61
CA LEU A 132 23.69 -6.89 -13.73
C LEU A 132 22.67 -6.53 -14.81
N LEU A 133 22.55 -7.37 -15.84
CA LEU A 133 21.68 -7.15 -17.00
C LEU A 133 20.71 -8.33 -17.19
N ALA A 134 19.43 -8.05 -17.44
CA ALA A 134 18.46 -9.06 -17.89
C ALA A 134 18.45 -10.32 -17.00
N THR A 135 18.36 -10.14 -15.68
CA THR A 135 18.37 -11.25 -14.70
C THR A 135 16.97 -11.49 -14.17
N THR A 136 16.54 -12.74 -14.11
CA THR A 136 15.26 -13.17 -13.54
C THR A 136 15.55 -13.98 -12.28
N LEU A 137 15.04 -13.51 -11.15
CA LEU A 137 15.04 -14.24 -9.89
C LEU A 137 13.59 -14.65 -9.61
N ASP A 138 13.29 -15.94 -9.71
CA ASP A 138 11.96 -16.50 -9.45
C ASP A 138 12.04 -17.47 -8.26
N ASN A 139 11.07 -17.40 -7.36
CA ASN A 139 10.97 -18.24 -6.15
C ASN A 139 12.30 -18.35 -5.36
N THR A 140 13.08 -17.27 -5.34
CA THR A 140 14.43 -17.24 -4.80
C THR A 140 14.41 -16.61 -3.40
N SER A 141 15.05 -17.25 -2.42
CA SER A 141 15.27 -16.65 -1.08
C SER A 141 16.66 -16.03 -1.05
N LEU A 142 16.77 -14.70 -1.00
CA LEU A 142 18.05 -13.97 -1.07
C LEU A 142 18.21 -13.01 0.11
N VAL A 143 19.31 -13.13 0.85
CA VAL A 143 19.55 -12.26 2.02
C VAL A 143 20.09 -10.88 1.59
N VAL A 144 21.12 -10.82 0.75
CA VAL A 144 21.69 -9.57 0.24
C VAL A 144 22.04 -9.67 -1.25
N LEU A 145 21.63 -8.70 -2.07
CA LEU A 145 22.03 -8.67 -3.49
C LEU A 145 23.52 -8.29 -3.66
N TYR A 146 24.01 -7.40 -2.80
CA TYR A 146 25.40 -6.97 -2.76
C TYR A 146 25.88 -6.69 -1.32
N GLU A 147 26.89 -7.42 -0.86
CA GLU A 147 27.65 -7.10 0.36
C GLU A 147 28.96 -6.37 -0.04
N GLY A 148 29.13 -5.12 0.41
CA GLY A 148 30.33 -4.32 0.13
C GLY A 148 31.57 -4.74 0.93
N GLY A 149 32.76 -4.51 0.36
CA GLY A 149 34.06 -4.68 1.03
C GLY A 149 34.55 -3.42 1.75
N ASN A 150 35.70 -3.49 2.43
CA ASN A 150 36.33 -2.31 3.04
C ASN A 150 37.27 -1.59 2.06
N GLY A 151 37.08 -0.27 1.90
CA GLY A 151 38.04 0.66 1.30
C GLY A 151 38.16 0.61 -0.22
N ASP A 152 37.16 1.12 -0.94
CA ASP A 152 37.16 1.23 -2.40
C ASP A 152 37.34 2.69 -2.87
N GLY A 153 38.14 2.86 -3.91
CA GLY A 153 38.17 4.10 -4.69
C GLY A 153 37.20 3.96 -5.86
N PHE A 154 36.12 4.73 -5.91
CA PHE A 154 35.15 4.81 -7.02
C PHE A 154 34.55 3.47 -7.51
N ASP A 155 33.28 3.26 -7.18
CA ASP A 155 32.47 2.08 -7.55
C ASP A 155 31.28 2.49 -8.45
N ILE A 156 31.04 1.74 -9.53
CA ILE A 156 29.81 1.83 -10.34
C ILE A 156 29.02 0.52 -10.23
N LYS A 157 27.80 0.65 -9.70
CA LYS A 157 26.79 -0.41 -9.70
C LYS A 157 25.67 -0.06 -10.67
N ALA A 158 25.38 -0.98 -11.59
CA ALA A 158 24.26 -0.86 -12.52
C ALA A 158 23.38 -2.11 -12.49
N LEU A 159 22.10 -1.91 -12.16
CA LEU A 159 21.06 -2.93 -12.19
C LEU A 159 20.07 -2.58 -13.31
N ASN A 160 20.10 -3.31 -14.42
CA ASN A 160 19.30 -3.00 -15.62
C ASN A 160 18.45 -4.22 -16.03
N ALA A 161 17.14 -4.02 -16.17
CA ALA A 161 16.18 -5.05 -16.62
C ALA A 161 16.22 -6.34 -15.77
N THR A 162 16.30 -6.20 -14.44
CA THR A 162 16.18 -7.34 -13.53
C THR A 162 14.72 -7.49 -13.11
N THR A 163 14.19 -8.71 -13.21
CA THR A 163 12.83 -9.08 -12.81
C THR A 163 12.92 -9.92 -11.53
N LEU A 164 12.18 -9.51 -10.49
CA LEU A 164 12.07 -10.22 -9.22
C LEU A 164 10.64 -10.76 -9.09
N GLU A 165 10.45 -12.07 -9.11
CA GLU A 165 9.15 -12.73 -8.93
C GLU A 165 9.21 -13.62 -7.67
N ASN A 166 8.18 -13.50 -6.80
CA ASN A 166 8.06 -14.28 -5.56
C ASN A 166 9.34 -14.36 -4.69
N THR A 167 10.12 -13.28 -4.68
CA THR A 167 11.43 -13.20 -4.02
C THR A 167 11.30 -12.43 -2.72
N THR A 168 11.86 -12.95 -1.62
CA THR A 168 11.97 -12.22 -0.34
C THR A 168 13.38 -11.61 -0.23
N LEU A 169 13.46 -10.30 0.04
CA LEU A 169 14.72 -9.55 0.09
C LEU A 169 14.84 -8.81 1.43
N ALA A 170 15.98 -8.96 2.13
CA ALA A 170 16.21 -8.25 3.39
C ALA A 170 16.93 -6.90 3.19
N ILE A 171 17.93 -6.83 2.30
CA ILE A 171 18.71 -5.61 2.03
C ILE A 171 19.10 -5.56 0.54
N LEU A 172 18.82 -4.43 -0.13
CA LEU A 172 19.15 -4.21 -1.54
C LEU A 172 20.65 -3.91 -1.75
N TYR A 173 21.23 -3.07 -0.88
CA TYR A 173 22.68 -2.79 -0.83
C TYR A 173 23.13 -2.59 0.63
N ALA A 174 24.13 -3.36 1.08
CA ALA A 174 24.85 -3.07 2.32
C ALA A 174 26.20 -2.42 1.96
N GLY A 175 26.33 -1.11 2.16
CA GLY A 175 27.60 -0.40 1.94
C GLY A 175 28.68 -0.84 2.94
N GLY A 176 29.93 -0.91 2.49
CA GLY A 176 31.10 -1.13 3.34
C GLY A 176 31.63 0.15 3.97
N ASN A 177 32.67 0.04 4.82
CA ASN A 177 33.29 1.21 5.42
C ASN A 177 34.27 1.89 4.45
N GLY A 178 33.92 3.10 4.01
CA GLY A 178 34.79 4.07 3.36
C GLY A 178 34.55 4.21 1.86
N ASP A 179 33.74 5.18 1.45
CA ASP A 179 33.49 5.51 0.05
C ASP A 179 34.06 6.89 -0.32
N GLY A 180 35.04 6.87 -1.22
CA GLY A 180 35.29 7.99 -2.12
C GLY A 180 34.32 7.93 -3.28
N PHE A 181 33.16 8.59 -3.16
CA PHE A 181 32.17 8.84 -4.23
C PHE A 181 31.65 7.59 -4.97
N SER A 182 30.46 7.09 -4.59
CA SER A 182 29.71 6.06 -5.31
C SER A 182 28.59 6.66 -6.18
N LEU A 183 28.37 6.10 -7.38
CA LEU A 183 27.21 6.40 -8.23
C LEU A 183 26.33 5.15 -8.33
N ASN A 184 25.16 5.17 -7.68
CA ASN A 184 24.15 4.12 -7.85
C ASN A 184 23.15 4.54 -8.93
N GLN A 185 23.06 3.77 -10.01
CA GLN A 185 21.99 3.92 -11.01
C GLN A 185 21.16 2.64 -11.01
N GLU A 186 19.92 2.76 -10.52
CA GLU A 186 19.01 1.64 -10.38
C GLU A 186 17.80 1.84 -11.29
N ILE A 187 17.52 0.85 -12.15
CA ILE A 187 16.26 0.74 -12.88
C ILE A 187 15.64 -0.60 -12.47
N VAL A 188 15.01 -0.61 -11.29
CA VAL A 188 14.22 -1.76 -10.82
C VAL A 188 12.91 -1.77 -11.58
N TYR A 189 12.61 -2.88 -12.24
CA TYR A 189 11.25 -3.19 -12.65
C TYR A 189 10.51 -3.72 -11.42
N LEU A 190 9.82 -2.85 -10.71
CA LEU A 190 8.76 -3.29 -9.79
C LEU A 190 7.68 -3.94 -10.66
N ASP A 191 7.24 -5.15 -10.29
CA ASP A 191 6.12 -5.79 -10.96
C ASP A 191 4.94 -4.81 -10.94
N PRO A 192 4.39 -4.40 -12.11
CA PRO A 192 3.23 -3.51 -12.16
C PRO A 192 1.99 -4.12 -11.46
N ASN A 193 2.02 -5.41 -11.13
CA ASN A 193 0.99 -6.11 -10.37
C ASN A 193 1.38 -6.37 -8.90
N GLN A 194 2.40 -5.70 -8.38
CA GLN A 194 2.73 -5.76 -6.96
C GLN A 194 1.72 -4.95 -6.13
N LEU A 195 1.12 -5.60 -5.12
CA LEU A 195 0.34 -4.89 -4.10
C LEU A 195 1.26 -4.00 -3.25
N VAL A 196 0.82 -2.76 -3.05
CA VAL A 196 1.50 -1.74 -2.24
C VAL A 196 0.50 -1.09 -1.29
N ASP A 197 1.03 -0.39 -0.29
CA ASP A 197 0.25 0.46 0.61
C ASP A 197 -0.11 1.76 -0.11
N LEU A 198 -1.35 1.88 -0.59
CA LEU A 198 -1.84 3.12 -1.19
C LEU A 198 -2.15 4.11 -0.07
N LEU A 199 -1.48 5.26 -0.08
CA LEU A 199 -1.54 6.23 1.00
C LEU A 199 -2.46 7.40 0.63
N LEU A 200 -3.55 7.58 1.38
CA LEU A 200 -4.55 8.62 1.14
C LEU A 200 -4.73 9.54 2.34
N ASN A 201 -4.86 10.83 2.07
CA ASN A 201 -5.40 11.81 3.01
C ASN A 201 -6.72 12.32 2.44
N ILE A 202 -7.84 11.93 3.06
CA ILE A 202 -9.18 12.23 2.58
C ILE A 202 -9.86 13.17 3.57
N LYS A 203 -10.54 14.20 3.07
CA LYS A 203 -11.35 15.12 3.87
C LYS A 203 -12.81 15.11 3.41
N VAL A 204 -13.74 14.93 4.35
CA VAL A 204 -15.19 14.94 4.13
C VAL A 204 -15.90 15.60 5.30
N ILE A 205 -17.07 16.18 5.07
CA ILE A 205 -17.93 16.71 6.14
C ILE A 205 -19.30 16.05 6.05
N LEU A 206 -19.84 15.65 7.20
CA LEU A 206 -21.21 15.19 7.36
C LEU A 206 -22.12 16.39 7.63
N GLN A 207 -23.20 16.52 6.87
CA GLN A 207 -24.11 17.66 7.03
C GLN A 207 -24.72 17.67 8.43
N GLY A 208 -25.21 16.52 8.93
CA GLY A 208 -25.91 16.39 10.21
C GLY A 208 -25.23 17.11 11.37
N PRO A 209 -24.03 16.66 11.81
CA PRO A 209 -23.29 17.27 12.91
C PRO A 209 -22.74 18.67 12.57
N SER A 210 -22.88 19.13 11.32
CA SER A 210 -22.46 20.47 10.86
C SER A 210 -23.59 21.51 10.80
N LEU A 211 -24.86 21.11 11.02
CA LEU A 211 -26.00 22.03 10.89
C LEU A 211 -26.05 23.09 12.00
N SER A 212 -25.59 22.76 13.20
CA SER A 212 -25.58 23.67 14.36
C SER A 212 -24.31 23.46 15.18
N PRO A 213 -23.14 23.83 14.62
CA PRO A 213 -21.87 23.49 15.21
C PRO A 213 -21.61 24.34 16.46
N ILE A 214 -21.18 23.70 17.55
CA ILE A 214 -20.79 24.38 18.80
C ILE A 214 -19.56 25.26 18.55
N THR A 215 -18.62 24.77 17.75
CA THR A 215 -17.42 25.48 17.32
C THR A 215 -17.50 25.75 15.82
N PRO A 216 -17.41 27.01 15.35
CA PRO A 216 -17.50 27.31 13.93
C PRO A 216 -16.53 26.47 13.09
N ASN A 217 -17.02 25.94 11.97
CA ASN A 217 -16.27 25.10 11.02
C ASN A 217 -15.89 23.68 11.47
N LEU A 218 -16.30 23.24 12.66
CA LEU A 218 -16.12 21.87 13.12
C LEU A 218 -17.47 21.16 13.21
N MET A 219 -17.50 19.87 12.87
CA MET A 219 -18.62 18.99 13.20
C MET A 219 -18.76 18.86 14.72
N ASN A 220 -19.98 18.65 15.19
CA ASN A 220 -20.20 18.21 16.56
C ASN A 220 -19.84 16.72 16.72
N ASP A 221 -19.33 16.35 17.88
CA ASP A 221 -18.91 15.01 18.27
C ASP A 221 -19.75 14.46 19.44
N ASP A 222 -21.04 14.82 19.48
CA ASP A 222 -21.93 14.49 20.58
C ASP A 222 -21.97 12.97 20.84
N LEU A 223 -21.98 12.14 19.80
CA LEU A 223 -21.91 10.67 19.91
C LEU A 223 -20.68 10.20 20.69
N ARG A 224 -19.50 10.78 20.42
CA ARG A 224 -18.26 10.47 21.15
C ARG A 224 -18.37 10.94 22.59
N SER A 225 -18.83 12.18 22.80
CA SER A 225 -18.96 12.78 24.14
C SER A 225 -19.93 12.02 25.05
N ASN A 226 -20.96 11.40 24.45
CA ASN A 226 -21.94 10.55 25.12
C ASN A 226 -21.54 9.06 25.19
N ALA A 227 -20.35 8.70 24.70
CA ALA A 227 -19.84 7.33 24.64
C ALA A 227 -20.75 6.35 23.89
N TYR A 228 -21.36 6.82 22.79
CA TYR A 228 -22.26 6.02 21.94
C TYR A 228 -21.56 5.39 20.73
N ILE A 229 -20.42 5.93 20.28
CA ILE A 229 -19.71 5.34 19.15
C ILE A 229 -19.20 3.93 19.53
N PRO A 230 -19.54 2.88 18.77
CA PRO A 230 -19.09 1.53 19.08
C PRO A 230 -17.58 1.40 18.82
N SER A 231 -16.88 0.62 19.66
CA SER A 231 -15.46 0.30 19.45
C SER A 231 -15.23 -0.80 18.41
N ILE A 232 -16.30 -1.29 17.78
CA ILE A 232 -16.30 -2.22 16.67
C ILE A 232 -17.04 -1.51 15.55
N SER A 233 -16.45 -1.50 14.35
CA SER A 233 -17.06 -0.91 13.17
C SER A 233 -18.48 -1.45 12.95
N PRO A 234 -19.44 -0.59 12.60
CA PRO A 234 -20.79 -1.02 12.21
C PRO A 234 -20.82 -1.66 10.80
N TYR A 235 -19.71 -1.64 10.06
CA TYR A 235 -19.61 -2.17 8.70
C TYR A 235 -19.21 -3.65 8.68
N SER A 236 -19.21 -4.24 7.49
CA SER A 236 -19.04 -5.68 7.27
C SER A 236 -17.68 -6.23 7.70
N ASP A 237 -16.64 -5.39 7.79
CA ASP A 237 -15.29 -5.77 8.21
C ASP A 237 -15.17 -5.99 9.72
N LEU A 238 -16.12 -5.47 10.52
CA LEU A 238 -16.16 -5.55 11.97
C LEU A 238 -14.82 -5.18 12.65
N LEU A 239 -14.07 -4.23 12.07
CA LEU A 239 -12.78 -3.83 12.61
C LEU A 239 -12.93 -3.26 14.03
N ALA A 240 -12.08 -3.71 14.95
CA ALA A 240 -12.09 -3.25 16.33
C ALA A 240 -10.98 -2.24 16.58
N ILE A 241 -11.28 -1.23 17.39
CA ILE A 241 -10.34 -0.18 17.79
C ILE A 241 -10.12 -0.17 19.30
N ASN A 242 -9.01 0.44 19.72
CA ASN A 242 -8.83 0.80 21.11
C ASN A 242 -9.76 1.97 21.46
N PRO A 243 -10.68 1.84 22.44
CA PRO A 243 -11.59 2.94 22.80
C PRO A 243 -10.93 4.26 23.19
N ASN A 244 -9.63 4.26 23.53
CA ASN A 244 -8.86 5.48 23.76
C ASN A 244 -8.84 6.43 22.56
N VAL A 245 -9.11 5.96 21.34
CA VAL A 245 -9.25 6.83 20.16
C VAL A 245 -10.40 7.82 20.31
N PHE A 246 -11.37 7.53 21.18
CA PHE A 246 -12.52 8.41 21.48
C PHE A 246 -12.28 9.40 22.62
N ASN A 247 -11.05 9.50 23.13
CA ASN A 247 -10.72 10.53 24.12
C ASN A 247 -10.85 11.95 23.52
N THR A 248 -11.02 12.94 24.39
CA THR A 248 -10.98 14.36 23.99
C THR A 248 -9.55 14.79 23.71
N GLY A 249 -9.32 15.52 22.62
CA GLY A 249 -8.01 15.75 22.04
C GLY A 249 -7.51 14.56 21.20
N GLY A 250 -8.43 13.82 20.56
CA GLY A 250 -8.13 12.64 19.77
C GLY A 250 -7.51 11.47 20.58
N ALA A 251 -6.85 10.55 19.89
CA ALA A 251 -6.38 9.29 20.47
C ALA A 251 -5.38 9.41 21.63
N THR A 252 -4.72 10.55 21.76
CA THR A 252 -3.75 10.82 22.84
C THR A 252 -4.41 11.35 24.12
N GLY A 253 -5.69 11.75 24.04
CA GLY A 253 -6.42 12.40 25.13
C GLY A 253 -5.88 13.79 25.53
N ASN A 254 -4.92 14.33 24.77
CA ASN A 254 -4.26 15.61 25.03
C ASN A 254 -3.94 16.38 23.73
N GLY A 255 -4.40 15.90 22.57
CA GLY A 255 -4.25 16.54 21.28
C GLY A 255 -5.28 17.65 21.04
N ASN A 256 -5.51 18.00 19.77
CA ASN A 256 -6.43 19.08 19.45
C ASN A 256 -7.88 18.56 19.50
N PRO A 257 -8.83 19.34 20.05
CA PRO A 257 -10.26 18.99 20.01
C PRO A 257 -10.84 18.91 18.59
N GLU A 258 -10.10 19.36 17.58
CA GLU A 258 -10.42 19.23 16.15
C GLU A 258 -10.24 17.77 15.66
N ASP A 259 -9.36 17.02 16.32
CA ASP A 259 -9.02 15.62 16.02
C ASP A 259 -9.96 14.62 16.75
N ASP A 260 -10.96 15.12 17.48
CA ASP A 260 -11.95 14.28 18.14
C ASP A 260 -12.77 13.52 17.11
N ILE A 261 -13.06 12.25 17.38
CA ILE A 261 -13.81 11.39 16.44
C ILE A 261 -15.30 11.76 16.46
N VAL A 262 -15.87 11.95 15.27
CA VAL A 262 -17.30 12.14 15.05
C VAL A 262 -18.00 10.80 14.88
N ASP A 263 -17.50 9.94 13.97
CA ASP A 263 -18.09 8.64 13.69
C ASP A 263 -17.18 7.73 12.84
N TRP A 264 -17.66 6.51 12.59
CA TRP A 264 -17.15 5.60 11.56
C TRP A 264 -17.57 6.01 10.15
N VAL A 265 -16.70 5.74 9.18
CA VAL A 265 -16.98 5.84 7.73
C VAL A 265 -16.48 4.59 7.00
N TRP A 266 -17.07 4.31 5.84
CA TRP A 266 -16.68 3.22 4.97
C TRP A 266 -16.00 3.76 3.72
N LEU A 267 -14.77 3.32 3.47
CA LEU A 267 -13.98 3.74 2.32
C LEU A 267 -13.90 2.63 1.30
N GLU A 268 -14.00 2.98 0.02
CA GLU A 268 -13.78 2.06 -1.08
C GLU A 268 -12.85 2.68 -2.12
N ILE A 269 -12.04 1.82 -2.74
CA ILE A 269 -11.42 2.09 -4.04
C ILE A 269 -12.07 1.18 -5.08
N ARG A 270 -12.54 1.77 -6.18
CA ARG A 270 -13.20 1.06 -7.28
C ARG A 270 -12.40 1.15 -8.57
N SER A 271 -12.60 0.18 -9.45
CA SER A 271 -11.90 0.06 -10.73
C SER A 271 -12.02 1.33 -11.58
N ASN A 272 -10.93 1.78 -12.21
CA ASN A 272 -10.95 2.91 -13.14
C ASN A 272 -11.79 2.70 -14.42
N THR A 273 -12.11 1.44 -14.76
CA THR A 273 -12.89 1.09 -15.95
C THR A 273 -14.32 0.70 -15.62
N ASP A 274 -14.61 0.40 -14.36
CA ASP A 274 -15.95 0.05 -13.88
C ASP A 274 -16.15 0.58 -12.46
N ASN A 275 -16.96 1.64 -12.34
CA ASN A 275 -17.23 2.32 -11.07
C ASN A 275 -18.20 1.57 -10.15
N THR A 276 -18.63 0.37 -10.52
CA THR A 276 -19.42 -0.56 -9.68
C THR A 276 -18.57 -1.70 -9.12
N ASN A 277 -17.34 -1.89 -9.62
CA ASN A 277 -16.44 -2.95 -9.19
C ASN A 277 -15.50 -2.45 -8.07
N VAL A 278 -15.76 -2.89 -6.84
CA VAL A 278 -14.94 -2.59 -5.66
C VAL A 278 -13.66 -3.43 -5.67
N ILE A 279 -12.52 -2.75 -5.63
CA ILE A 279 -11.19 -3.40 -5.60
C ILE A 279 -10.77 -3.68 -4.15
N ASN A 280 -10.97 -2.72 -3.26
CA ASN A 280 -10.73 -2.86 -1.84
C ASN A 280 -11.61 -1.87 -1.07
N SER A 281 -11.96 -2.23 0.16
CA SER A 281 -12.79 -1.42 1.04
C SER A 281 -12.47 -1.69 2.50
N ARG A 282 -12.63 -0.66 3.35
CA ARG A 282 -12.38 -0.76 4.78
C ARG A 282 -13.03 0.34 5.58
N SER A 283 -13.24 0.08 6.86
CA SER A 283 -13.64 1.09 7.84
C SER A 283 -12.51 2.04 8.18
N ALA A 284 -12.89 3.28 8.44
CA ALA A 284 -12.03 4.35 8.93
C ALA A 284 -12.79 5.25 9.90
N LEU A 285 -12.09 6.19 10.53
CA LEU A 285 -12.66 7.13 11.50
C LEU A 285 -12.69 8.54 10.93
N LEU A 286 -13.77 9.28 11.18
CA LEU A 286 -13.93 10.67 10.78
C LEU A 286 -13.70 11.60 11.97
N GLN A 287 -12.81 12.58 11.81
CA GLN A 287 -12.53 13.62 12.79
C GLN A 287 -13.43 14.85 12.61
N ARG A 288 -13.56 15.69 13.64
CA ARG A 288 -14.46 16.86 13.64
C ARG A 288 -14.14 17.91 12.59
N ASP A 289 -12.88 18.03 12.22
CA ASP A 289 -12.44 18.94 11.18
C ASP A 289 -12.65 18.39 9.75
N GLY A 290 -13.05 17.12 9.65
CA GLY A 290 -13.36 16.41 8.42
C GLY A 290 -12.29 15.46 7.93
N ASP A 291 -11.14 15.35 8.60
CA ASP A 291 -10.11 14.40 8.20
C ASP A 291 -10.56 12.95 8.47
N ILE A 292 -10.34 12.09 7.47
CA ILE A 292 -10.54 10.65 7.61
C ILE A 292 -9.20 10.01 7.93
N VAL A 293 -9.15 9.29 9.06
CA VAL A 293 -7.94 8.71 9.64
C VAL A 293 -8.10 7.21 9.88
N ASP A 294 -6.97 6.51 9.98
CA ASP A 294 -6.92 5.08 10.27
C ASP A 294 -7.42 4.78 11.70
N LEU A 295 -7.47 3.50 12.06
CA LEU A 295 -7.99 2.94 13.30
C LEU A 295 -7.27 3.43 14.58
N ASP A 296 -6.10 4.03 14.45
CA ASP A 296 -5.38 4.67 15.54
C ASP A 296 -5.88 6.09 15.85
N GLY A 297 -6.80 6.62 15.03
CA GLY A 297 -7.37 7.95 15.15
C GLY A 297 -6.41 9.08 14.76
N LEU A 298 -5.29 8.79 14.08
CA LEU A 298 -4.23 9.75 13.78
C LEU A 298 -3.60 9.58 12.38
N SER A 299 -3.36 8.34 11.97
CA SER A 299 -2.62 8.03 10.75
C SER A 299 -3.46 8.28 9.49
N ASN A 300 -2.78 8.61 8.39
CA ASN A 300 -3.42 8.63 7.07
C ASN A 300 -3.93 7.23 6.70
N ILE A 301 -4.88 7.19 5.77
CA ILE A 301 -5.48 5.94 5.31
C ILE A 301 -4.49 5.16 4.45
N ILE A 302 -4.36 3.88 4.78
CA ILE A 302 -3.67 2.89 3.97
C ILE A 302 -4.71 1.90 3.41
N ILE A 303 -4.70 1.70 2.10
CA ILE A 303 -5.48 0.66 1.43
C ILE A 303 -4.53 -0.18 0.59
N GLU A 304 -4.52 -1.50 0.78
CA GLU A 304 -3.72 -2.39 -0.06
C GLU A 304 -4.27 -2.42 -1.48
N GLY A 305 -3.41 -2.19 -2.49
CA GLY A 305 -3.83 -2.18 -3.88
C GLY A 305 -2.65 -2.06 -4.84
N LEU A 306 -2.93 -2.01 -6.14
CA LEU A 306 -1.91 -1.75 -7.15
C LEU A 306 -1.71 -0.24 -7.31
N THR A 307 -0.54 0.19 -7.78
CA THR A 307 -0.36 1.58 -8.21
C THR A 307 -1.12 1.79 -9.53
N ASP A 308 -2.32 2.37 -9.45
CA ASP A 308 -3.18 2.65 -10.59
C ASP A 308 -4.13 3.83 -10.26
N ASN A 309 -5.00 4.17 -11.20
CA ASN A 309 -6.09 5.09 -10.97
C ASN A 309 -7.30 4.35 -10.40
N TYR A 310 -7.98 4.96 -9.44
CA TYR A 310 -9.18 4.41 -8.80
C TYR A 310 -10.24 5.49 -8.62
N PHE A 311 -11.51 5.11 -8.70
CA PHE A 311 -12.54 5.93 -8.06
C PHE A 311 -12.42 5.75 -6.55
N VAL A 312 -12.49 6.84 -5.81
CA VAL A 312 -12.50 6.81 -4.34
C VAL A 312 -13.91 7.14 -3.86
N VAL A 313 -14.46 6.28 -3.02
CA VAL A 313 -15.81 6.40 -2.44
C VAL A 313 -15.70 6.56 -0.94
N VAL A 314 -16.54 7.44 -0.39
CA VAL A 314 -16.77 7.57 1.05
C VAL A 314 -18.26 7.37 1.31
N ASN A 315 -18.57 6.35 2.10
CA ASN A 315 -19.91 5.99 2.52
C ASN A 315 -20.06 6.20 4.03
N HIS A 316 -21.27 6.55 4.46
CA HIS A 316 -21.60 6.73 5.87
C HIS A 316 -22.97 6.09 6.14
N ARG A 317 -23.25 5.71 7.39
CA ARG A 317 -24.44 4.91 7.74
C ARG A 317 -25.78 5.63 7.59
N ASN A 318 -25.80 6.97 7.58
CA ASN A 318 -27.04 7.75 7.44
C ASN A 318 -26.90 9.02 6.59
N HIS A 319 -25.82 9.08 5.81
CA HIS A 319 -25.59 10.10 4.80
C HIS A 319 -25.38 9.44 3.44
N LEU A 320 -25.85 10.08 2.37
CA LEU A 320 -25.61 9.59 1.01
C LEU A 320 -24.11 9.64 0.69
N GLY A 321 -23.60 8.53 0.18
CA GLY A 321 -22.24 8.32 -0.26
C GLY A 321 -21.79 9.32 -1.33
N ILE A 322 -20.48 9.51 -1.40
CA ILE A 322 -19.84 10.37 -2.40
C ILE A 322 -18.69 9.64 -3.08
N MET A 323 -18.53 9.87 -4.38
CA MET A 323 -17.48 9.29 -5.20
C MET A 323 -16.80 10.35 -6.05
N THR A 324 -15.50 10.21 -6.34
CA THR A 324 -14.81 11.06 -7.32
C THR A 324 -15.46 10.97 -8.70
N ASN A 325 -15.54 12.08 -9.45
CA ASN A 325 -16.11 12.04 -10.80
C ASN A 325 -15.24 11.27 -11.80
N ASN A 326 -13.92 11.32 -11.62
CA ASN A 326 -12.95 10.60 -12.42
C ASN A 326 -12.03 9.79 -11.50
N PRO A 327 -11.42 8.71 -12.02
CA PRO A 327 -10.38 8.01 -11.30
C PRO A 327 -9.20 8.93 -10.97
N ILE A 328 -8.62 8.77 -9.78
CA ILE A 328 -7.43 9.48 -9.34
C ILE A 328 -6.28 8.49 -9.12
N GLY A 329 -5.05 8.90 -9.44
CA GLY A 329 -3.86 8.06 -9.27
C GLY A 329 -3.53 7.85 -7.80
N LEU A 330 -3.45 6.59 -7.39
CA LEU A 330 -3.05 6.16 -6.06
C LEU A 330 -1.72 5.41 -6.13
N SER A 331 -0.87 5.62 -5.13
CA SER A 331 0.45 4.98 -5.02
C SER A 331 0.91 4.96 -3.56
N SER A 332 2.13 4.50 -3.30
CA SER A 332 2.78 4.64 -2.00
C SER A 332 3.15 6.09 -1.63
N SER A 333 3.03 7.03 -2.58
CA SER A 333 3.11 8.46 -2.29
C SER A 333 1.74 8.99 -1.85
N LEU A 334 1.73 9.88 -0.85
CA LEU A 334 0.51 10.45 -0.30
C LEU A 334 -0.31 11.17 -1.38
N THR A 335 -1.54 10.71 -1.61
CA THR A 335 -2.54 11.39 -2.43
C THR A 335 -3.56 12.10 -1.54
N THR A 336 -3.73 13.41 -1.75
CA THR A 336 -4.73 14.20 -1.03
C THR A 336 -6.01 14.32 -1.83
N LEU A 337 -7.16 14.05 -1.19
CA LEU A 337 -8.49 14.19 -1.76
C LEU A 337 -9.38 14.95 -0.79
N ASN A 338 -9.85 16.13 -1.18
CA ASN A 338 -10.68 16.96 -0.32
C ASN A 338 -12.07 17.16 -0.92
N PHE A 339 -13.07 16.42 -0.43
CA PHE A 339 -14.46 16.55 -0.86
C PHE A 339 -15.17 17.78 -0.29
N THR A 340 -14.59 18.48 0.69
CA THR A 340 -15.19 19.69 1.27
C THR A 340 -15.03 20.92 0.36
N ASN A 341 -14.13 20.84 -0.63
CA ASN A 341 -13.91 21.87 -1.62
C ASN A 341 -14.94 21.78 -2.76
N ASN A 342 -15.66 22.88 -3.03
CA ASN A 342 -16.66 22.95 -4.09
C ASN A 342 -16.11 22.78 -5.51
N THR A 343 -14.79 22.81 -5.69
CA THR A 343 -14.15 22.52 -6.98
C THR A 343 -13.80 21.05 -7.17
N THR A 344 -13.92 20.21 -6.14
CA THR A 344 -13.62 18.78 -6.24
C THR A 344 -14.72 18.09 -7.03
N PRO A 345 -14.44 17.51 -8.21
CA PRO A 345 -15.48 16.89 -9.03
C PRO A 345 -15.99 15.60 -8.40
N THR A 346 -17.30 15.52 -8.13
CA THR A 346 -17.99 14.32 -7.64
C THR A 346 -18.81 13.67 -8.74
N PHE A 347 -18.98 12.35 -8.67
CA PHE A 347 -19.81 11.62 -9.61
C PHE A 347 -21.30 11.95 -9.41
N GLY A 348 -22.01 12.19 -10.51
CA GLY A 348 -23.41 12.60 -10.52
C GLY A 348 -23.65 14.08 -10.23
N ASN A 349 -24.92 14.50 -10.27
CA ASN A 349 -25.32 15.89 -10.08
C ASN A 349 -25.79 16.14 -8.64
N ASN A 350 -25.29 17.19 -8.00
CA ASN A 350 -25.65 17.55 -6.62
C ASN A 350 -25.40 16.40 -5.62
N ALA A 351 -24.32 15.65 -5.80
CA ALA A 351 -23.89 14.57 -4.90
C ALA A 351 -23.63 15.06 -3.46
N GLN A 352 -23.49 16.39 -3.28
CA GLN A 352 -23.17 17.03 -2.02
C GLN A 352 -24.06 18.25 -1.79
N VAL A 353 -24.16 18.67 -0.53
CA VAL A 353 -24.86 19.89 -0.09
C VAL A 353 -23.85 20.99 0.25
N LEU A 354 -24.17 22.24 -0.10
CA LEU A 354 -23.39 23.41 0.30
C LEU A 354 -23.81 23.87 1.70
N LEU A 355 -22.87 23.91 2.63
CA LEU A 355 -23.07 24.43 3.98
C LEU A 355 -22.94 25.96 4.04
N ASN A 356 -23.47 26.56 5.12
CA ASN A 356 -23.44 28.01 5.33
C ASN A 356 -22.02 28.59 5.43
N ASN A 357 -21.03 27.79 5.81
CA ASN A 357 -19.62 28.19 5.87
C ASN A 357 -18.89 28.06 4.51
N GLY A 358 -19.57 27.60 3.46
CA GLY A 358 -19.02 27.44 2.11
C GLY A 358 -18.41 26.07 1.82
N SER A 359 -18.32 25.18 2.80
CA SER A 359 -17.87 23.80 2.60
C SER A 359 -18.95 22.95 1.94
N MET A 360 -18.53 21.97 1.15
CA MET A 360 -19.40 20.89 0.69
C MET A 360 -19.47 19.78 1.74
N ALA A 361 -20.63 19.15 1.88
CA ALA A 361 -20.87 18.04 2.80
C ALA A 361 -21.69 16.92 2.14
N MET A 362 -21.61 15.72 2.71
CA MET A 362 -22.50 14.60 2.38
C MET A 362 -23.92 14.93 2.83
N TRP A 363 -24.93 14.55 2.04
CA TRP A 363 -26.34 14.77 2.39
C TRP A 363 -26.75 13.89 3.55
N ALA A 364 -27.27 14.48 4.63
CA ALA A 364 -27.83 13.73 5.75
C ALA A 364 -29.29 13.34 5.46
N GLY A 365 -29.73 12.17 5.94
CA GLY A 365 -31.16 11.86 5.98
C GLY A 365 -31.58 10.48 5.48
N ASP A 366 -30.62 9.61 5.15
CA ASP A 366 -30.92 8.22 4.79
C ASP A 366 -31.04 7.41 6.09
N ALA A 367 -32.20 7.47 6.72
CA ALA A 367 -32.42 6.87 8.03
C ALA A 367 -32.55 5.34 7.95
N ASN A 368 -33.01 4.82 6.80
CA ASN A 368 -33.25 3.40 6.60
C ASN A 368 -32.12 2.66 5.85
N GLY A 369 -31.10 3.39 5.36
CA GLY A 369 -29.97 2.84 4.64
C GLY A 369 -30.37 2.29 3.27
N ASP A 370 -31.37 2.89 2.61
CA ASP A 370 -31.84 2.49 1.28
C ASP A 370 -31.22 3.32 0.13
N ASN A 371 -30.24 4.16 0.45
CA ASN A 371 -29.54 5.08 -0.44
C ASN A 371 -30.47 6.15 -1.06
N ASN A 372 -31.59 6.44 -0.39
CA ASN A 372 -32.47 7.53 -0.75
C ASN A 372 -32.83 8.38 0.47
N ILE A 373 -33.06 9.67 0.23
CA ILE A 373 -33.67 10.57 1.21
C ILE A 373 -35.08 10.92 0.75
N ARG A 374 -36.06 10.55 1.55
CA ARG A 374 -37.50 10.76 1.34
C ARG A 374 -38.14 11.29 2.60
N PHE A 375 -38.81 12.44 2.49
CA PHE A 375 -39.59 13.00 3.61
C PHE A 375 -41.02 12.43 3.69
N SER A 376 -41.62 12.10 2.56
CA SER A 376 -42.99 11.58 2.51
C SER A 376 -43.19 10.62 1.34
N GLY A 377 -44.27 9.84 1.38
CA GLY A 377 -44.54 8.76 0.42
C GLY A 377 -44.35 7.39 1.06
N SER A 378 -44.29 6.34 0.23
CA SER A 378 -43.89 5.00 0.70
C SER A 378 -42.42 5.03 1.11
N ASP A 379 -42.06 4.22 2.11
CA ASP A 379 -40.66 3.97 2.47
C ASP A 379 -39.86 5.27 2.68
N ASN A 380 -40.44 6.19 3.46
CA ASN A 380 -39.83 7.48 3.78
C ASN A 380 -39.10 7.46 5.13
N ASP A 381 -37.96 8.13 5.19
CA ASP A 381 -37.05 8.19 6.34
C ASP A 381 -37.70 8.81 7.57
N ALA A 382 -38.56 9.80 7.38
CA ALA A 382 -39.26 10.46 8.48
C ALA A 382 -40.16 9.49 9.27
N ASN A 383 -40.79 8.52 8.60
CA ASN A 383 -41.60 7.50 9.27
C ASN A 383 -40.76 6.48 10.02
N VAL A 384 -39.55 6.18 9.55
CA VAL A 384 -38.62 5.24 10.20
C VAL A 384 -38.20 5.80 11.55
N ILE A 385 -37.83 7.09 11.59
CA ILE A 385 -37.57 7.84 12.82
C ILE A 385 -38.77 7.83 13.77
N LYS A 386 -39.98 8.07 13.24
CA LYS A 386 -41.22 8.06 14.03
C LYS A 386 -41.45 6.71 14.70
N ASP A 387 -41.27 5.64 13.94
CA ASP A 387 -41.53 4.29 14.42
C ASP A 387 -40.49 3.89 15.47
N LEU A 388 -39.21 4.24 15.30
CA LEU A 388 -38.17 4.08 16.34
C LEU A 388 -38.54 4.81 17.63
N VAL A 389 -38.90 6.09 17.55
CA VAL A 389 -39.25 6.91 18.73
C VAL A 389 -40.47 6.36 19.47
N LEU A 390 -41.49 5.86 18.76
CA LEU A 390 -42.68 5.29 19.38
C LEU A 390 -42.45 3.89 19.95
N MET A 391 -41.49 3.13 19.40
CA MET A 391 -41.14 1.79 19.87
C MET A 391 -40.06 1.79 20.96
N ASP A 392 -39.45 2.93 21.26
CA ASP A 392 -38.43 3.05 22.30
C ASP A 392 -38.97 2.57 23.67
N PRO A 393 -38.32 1.58 24.31
CA PRO A 393 -38.75 1.06 25.62
C PRO A 393 -38.83 2.11 26.73
N LEU A 394 -38.08 3.22 26.61
CA LEU A 394 -38.08 4.34 27.55
C LEU A 394 -39.24 5.32 27.29
N ASN A 395 -39.89 5.26 26.12
CA ASN A 395 -41.03 6.10 25.76
C ASN A 395 -42.36 5.53 26.30
N ILE A 396 -42.45 5.35 27.62
CA ILE A 396 -43.60 4.72 28.29
C ILE A 396 -44.95 5.43 28.07
N LEU A 397 -44.92 6.68 27.60
CA LEU A 397 -46.10 7.50 27.32
C LEU A 397 -46.43 7.58 25.83
N ASN A 398 -45.66 6.92 24.96
CA ASN A 398 -45.79 6.95 23.49
C ASN A 398 -45.86 8.39 22.93
N LEU A 399 -44.99 9.28 23.41
CA LEU A 399 -44.95 10.68 22.98
C LEU A 399 -44.14 10.81 21.68
N LEU A 400 -44.68 11.49 20.68
CA LEU A 400 -43.97 11.80 19.42
C LEU A 400 -42.79 12.77 19.60
N THR A 401 -42.78 13.50 20.72
CA THR A 401 -41.70 14.42 21.11
C THR A 401 -40.67 13.75 22.02
N PHE A 402 -40.78 12.43 22.24
CA PHE A 402 -39.78 11.69 22.99
C PHE A 402 -38.44 11.73 22.25
N SER A 403 -37.37 11.65 23.03
CA SER A 403 -35.99 11.77 22.60
C SER A 403 -35.33 10.43 22.88
N SER A 404 -35.05 9.65 21.83
CA SER A 404 -34.48 8.31 21.92
C SER A 404 -32.96 8.38 21.95
N PRO A 405 -32.32 8.15 23.12
CA PRO A 405 -30.88 8.31 23.25
C PRO A 405 -30.13 7.08 22.72
N GLY A 406 -29.07 7.27 21.93
CA GLY A 406 -28.20 6.18 21.51
C GLY A 406 -27.47 6.41 20.20
N TYR A 407 -26.86 5.33 19.69
CA TYR A 407 -26.22 5.27 18.38
C TYR A 407 -27.19 4.66 17.36
N PHE A 408 -27.97 5.50 16.70
CA PHE A 408 -28.98 5.07 15.72
C PHE A 408 -28.67 5.64 14.33
N ASN A 409 -29.12 4.96 13.27
CA ASN A 409 -29.07 5.52 11.91
C ASN A 409 -30.06 6.67 11.76
N ASP A 410 -31.19 6.58 12.48
CA ASP A 410 -32.25 7.57 12.56
C ASP A 410 -31.84 8.91 13.21
N ASP A 411 -30.71 8.95 13.91
CA ASP A 411 -30.11 10.18 14.47
C ASP A 411 -29.36 10.96 13.37
N ILE A 412 -30.12 11.79 12.63
CA ILE A 412 -29.64 12.47 11.42
C ILE A 412 -28.72 13.64 11.76
N ASN A 413 -28.95 14.35 12.87
CA ASN A 413 -28.03 15.39 13.32
C ASN A 413 -26.83 14.87 14.12
N MET A 414 -26.84 13.58 14.48
CA MET A 414 -25.79 12.88 15.22
C MET A 414 -25.55 13.49 16.62
N ASP A 415 -26.61 13.99 17.26
CA ASP A 415 -26.56 14.58 18.60
C ASP A 415 -26.70 13.53 19.74
N GLY A 416 -26.82 12.25 19.38
CA GLY A 416 -27.05 11.13 20.28
C GLY A 416 -28.51 11.00 20.73
N ASN A 417 -29.44 11.75 20.13
CA ASN A 417 -30.85 11.76 20.50
C ASN A 417 -31.77 11.83 19.27
N THR A 418 -32.21 10.67 18.79
CA THR A 418 -33.20 10.57 17.72
C THR A 418 -34.55 11.16 18.15
N LYS A 419 -35.07 12.11 17.36
CA LYS A 419 -36.35 12.79 17.58
C LYS A 419 -37.15 12.88 16.28
N PHE A 420 -38.40 12.45 16.34
CA PHE A 420 -39.34 12.63 15.24
C PHE A 420 -39.94 14.04 15.20
N SER A 421 -40.27 14.63 16.35
CA SER A 421 -40.94 15.93 16.43
C SER A 421 -40.43 16.77 17.61
N GLY A 422 -40.80 18.05 17.64
CA GLY A 422 -40.29 19.01 18.64
C GLY A 422 -39.18 19.90 18.08
N VAL A 423 -38.44 20.57 18.96
CA VAL A 423 -37.31 21.42 18.57
C VAL A 423 -36.12 20.54 18.23
N ASN A 424 -35.38 20.88 17.16
CA ASN A 424 -34.20 20.15 16.69
C ASN A 424 -34.49 18.65 16.49
N ASN A 425 -35.50 18.34 15.70
CA ASN A 425 -35.85 16.95 15.35
C ASN A 425 -35.26 16.56 13.99
N ASP A 426 -34.95 15.28 13.84
CA ASP A 426 -34.30 14.69 12.67
C ASP A 426 -35.19 14.71 11.42
N SER A 427 -36.51 14.51 11.60
CA SER A 427 -37.45 14.47 10.47
C SER A 427 -37.51 15.81 9.72
N ASN A 428 -37.30 16.93 10.40
CA ASN A 428 -37.22 18.25 9.78
C ASN A 428 -35.96 18.41 8.94
N ILE A 429 -34.85 17.77 9.29
CA ILE A 429 -33.61 17.83 8.49
C ILE A 429 -33.85 17.15 7.14
N ILE A 430 -34.44 15.96 7.16
CA ILE A 430 -34.87 15.24 5.95
C ILE A 430 -35.81 16.09 5.10
N LYS A 431 -36.83 16.69 5.73
CA LYS A 431 -37.77 17.58 5.04
C LYS A 431 -37.07 18.74 4.35
N ASP A 432 -36.20 19.43 5.09
CA ASP A 432 -35.54 20.64 4.61
C ASP A 432 -34.57 20.30 3.47
N ASN A 433 -33.87 19.16 3.55
CA ASN A 433 -33.05 18.64 2.45
C ASN A 433 -33.89 18.33 1.21
N VAL A 434 -34.98 17.58 1.34
CA VAL A 434 -35.86 17.23 0.22
C VAL A 434 -36.44 18.47 -0.45
N LEU A 435 -36.90 19.45 0.34
CA LEU A 435 -37.52 20.67 -0.20
C LEU A 435 -36.50 21.65 -0.81
N SER A 436 -35.26 21.64 -0.34
CA SER A 436 -34.20 22.53 -0.84
C SER A 436 -33.32 21.89 -1.92
N PHE A 437 -33.51 20.60 -2.21
CA PHE A 437 -32.70 19.89 -3.20
C PHE A 437 -32.79 20.57 -4.58
N PRO A 438 -31.66 20.90 -5.24
CA PRO A 438 -31.66 21.72 -6.45
C PRO A 438 -32.51 21.20 -7.62
N LEU A 439 -32.67 19.88 -7.74
CA LEU A 439 -33.49 19.27 -8.79
C LEU A 439 -34.98 19.17 -8.42
N ASN A 440 -35.36 19.42 -7.16
CA ASN A 440 -36.75 19.48 -6.73
C ASN A 440 -37.37 20.86 -7.00
N ILE A 441 -37.41 21.26 -8.28
CA ILE A 441 -37.84 22.61 -8.71
C ILE A 441 -39.29 22.97 -8.32
N LEU A 442 -40.11 21.99 -7.94
CA LEU A 442 -41.50 22.16 -7.53
C LEU A 442 -41.67 22.12 -6.00
N ASN A 443 -40.58 21.94 -5.24
CA ASN A 443 -40.57 21.80 -3.78
C ASN A 443 -41.57 20.73 -3.30
N LEU A 444 -41.60 19.58 -3.99
CA LEU A 444 -42.50 18.48 -3.63
C LEU A 444 -41.95 17.75 -2.42
N ALA A 445 -42.76 17.60 -1.38
CA ALA A 445 -42.43 16.82 -0.19
C ALA A 445 -42.22 15.32 -0.48
N THR A 446 -42.72 14.83 -1.62
CA THR A 446 -42.58 13.44 -2.09
C THR A 446 -41.38 13.25 -3.02
N PHE A 447 -40.57 14.29 -3.23
CA PHE A 447 -39.36 14.17 -4.04
C PHE A 447 -38.37 13.23 -3.34
N THR A 448 -37.65 12.45 -4.12
CA THR A 448 -36.62 11.53 -3.64
C THR A 448 -35.26 12.05 -4.06
N ILE A 449 -34.39 12.32 -3.09
CA ILE A 449 -32.96 12.49 -3.37
C ILE A 449 -32.38 11.08 -3.41
N GLN A 450 -31.73 10.73 -4.52
CA GLN A 450 -31.07 9.45 -4.68
C GLN A 450 -29.57 9.64 -4.51
N GLU A 451 -28.91 8.67 -3.89
CA GLU A 451 -27.45 8.59 -3.92
C GLU A 451 -26.93 8.62 -5.35
N THR A 452 -25.79 9.28 -5.56
CA THR A 452 -25.17 9.33 -6.89
C THR A 452 -24.13 8.24 -7.11
N VAL A 453 -23.59 7.66 -6.04
CA VAL A 453 -22.68 6.52 -6.09
C VAL A 453 -23.44 5.32 -6.68
N PRO A 454 -22.92 4.68 -7.74
CA PRO A 454 -23.54 3.48 -8.28
C PRO A 454 -23.53 2.33 -7.27
N GLU A 455 -24.57 1.49 -7.28
CA GLU A 455 -24.59 0.23 -6.51
C GLU A 455 -23.44 -0.69 -6.96
N GLU A 456 -22.91 -1.46 -6.00
CA GLU A 456 -21.88 -2.47 -6.25
C GLU A 456 -22.43 -3.66 -7.05
N ASN A 457 -21.60 -4.25 -7.92
CA ASN A 457 -21.97 -5.39 -8.79
C ASN A 457 -21.83 -6.77 -8.14
#